data_AF-A0A1I6T4I2-F1
#
_entry.id   AF-A0A1I6T4I2-F1
#
_cell.length_a   1.000
_cell.length_b   1.000
_cell.length_c   1.000
_cell.angle_alpha   90.00
_cell.angle_beta   90.00
_cell.angle_gamma   90.00
#
_symmetry.space_group_name_H-M   'P 1'
#
loop_
_entity.id
_entity.type
_entity.pdbx_description
1 polymer ?
#
loop_
_entity_poly.entity_id
_entity_poly.type
_entity_poly.pdbx_seq_one_letter_code
_entity_poly.pdbx_strand_id
1 'polypeptide(L)'
;MRSRFAGRSFLRLSIFLLVFIVGLVTWLFWGNQLYIKLSPLWCVVLPILYNTMENLKRQRCERLIRKEYKETPIMSVEAWGDAGYGFLSVTKESIYFVPQKGSVFYLPHHETSSYGYDFICTAEAKATTPSDGASRSRKPKVPVFYVDFTDHRFYFQSNKNKQFYHEVELVNRAAVQHF
;
A
#
# COMPACT_ATOMS: atom_id res chain seq x y z
N MET A 1 -35.62 -18.30 0.67
CA MET A 1 -34.40 -17.62 0.18
C MET A 1 -33.15 -18.54 0.18
N ARG A 2 -33.21 -19.76 -0.40
CA ARG A 2 -32.05 -20.70 -0.41
C ARG A 2 -31.50 -21.08 -1.79
N SER A 3 -32.22 -20.83 -2.90
CA SER A 3 -31.80 -21.33 -4.22
C SER A 3 -30.83 -20.43 -5.01
N ARG A 4 -30.68 -19.15 -4.66
CA ARG A 4 -29.81 -18.21 -5.42
C ARG A 4 -28.32 -18.30 -5.06
N PHE A 5 -27.97 -18.90 -3.93
CA PHE A 5 -26.56 -19.04 -3.48
C PHE A 5 -25.87 -20.26 -4.10
N ALA A 6 -26.62 -21.37 -4.30
CA ALA A 6 -26.11 -22.60 -4.89
C ALA A 6 -25.66 -22.42 -6.36
N GLY A 7 -26.45 -21.69 -7.18
CA GLY A 7 -26.14 -21.49 -8.59
C GLY A 7 -24.85 -20.71 -8.86
N ARG A 8 -24.51 -19.72 -8.01
CA ARG A 8 -23.27 -18.94 -8.14
C ARG A 8 -22.03 -19.74 -7.70
N SER A 9 -22.16 -20.58 -6.69
CA SER A 9 -21.07 -21.46 -6.25
C SER A 9 -20.82 -22.60 -7.25
N PHE A 10 -21.87 -23.15 -7.86
CA PHE A 10 -21.75 -24.20 -8.88
C PHE A 10 -21.08 -23.70 -10.16
N LEU A 11 -21.43 -22.48 -10.60
CA LEU A 11 -20.78 -21.82 -11.74
C LEU A 11 -19.28 -21.61 -11.49
N ARG A 12 -18.90 -21.18 -10.28
CA ARG A 12 -17.49 -21.00 -9.91
C ARG A 12 -16.72 -22.32 -9.89
N LEU A 13 -17.35 -23.39 -9.38
CA LEU A 13 -16.78 -24.73 -9.37
C LEU A 13 -16.62 -25.31 -10.78
N SER A 14 -17.59 -25.10 -11.67
CA SER A 14 -17.50 -25.60 -13.05
C SER A 14 -16.44 -24.86 -13.86
N ILE A 15 -16.29 -23.54 -13.67
CA ILE A 15 -15.21 -22.75 -14.28
C ILE A 15 -13.86 -23.26 -13.76
N PHE A 16 -13.74 -23.51 -12.46
CA PHE A 16 -12.51 -24.03 -11.87
C PHE A 16 -12.13 -25.40 -12.43
N LEU A 17 -13.08 -26.33 -12.53
CA LEU A 17 -12.88 -27.66 -13.12
C LEU A 17 -12.50 -27.59 -14.60
N LEU A 18 -13.13 -26.70 -15.37
CA LEU A 18 -12.83 -26.54 -16.79
C LEU A 18 -11.42 -25.98 -17.00
N VAL A 19 -11.01 -24.97 -16.21
CA VAL A 19 -9.65 -24.44 -16.23
C VAL A 19 -8.63 -25.51 -15.79
N PHE A 20 -8.97 -26.33 -14.79
CA PHE A 20 -8.11 -27.41 -14.32
C PHE A 20 -7.89 -28.49 -15.38
N ILE A 21 -8.95 -28.93 -16.07
CA ILE A 21 -8.86 -29.94 -17.15
C ILE A 21 -8.06 -29.38 -18.34
N VAL A 22 -8.31 -28.13 -18.75
CA VAL A 22 -7.53 -27.48 -19.83
C VAL A 22 -6.06 -27.36 -19.44
N GLY A 23 -5.76 -27.00 -18.19
CA GLY A 23 -4.39 -26.98 -17.65
C GLY A 23 -3.73 -28.36 -17.69
N LEU A 24 -4.46 -29.43 -17.34
CA LEU A 24 -3.96 -30.80 -17.35
C LEU A 24 -3.68 -31.32 -18.76
N VAL A 25 -4.58 -31.05 -19.72
CA VAL A 25 -4.42 -31.45 -21.12
C VAL A 25 -3.25 -30.69 -21.77
N THR A 26 -3.13 -29.38 -21.53
CA THR A 26 -2.00 -28.59 -22.05
C THR A 26 -0.66 -29.04 -21.45
N TRP A 27 -0.63 -29.43 -20.17
CA TRP A 27 0.55 -30.05 -19.54
C TRP A 27 0.88 -31.41 -20.17
N LEU A 28 -0.10 -32.29 -20.35
CA LEU A 28 0.13 -33.64 -20.88
C LEU A 28 0.70 -33.64 -22.31
N PHE A 29 0.20 -32.74 -23.16
CA PHE A 29 0.60 -32.72 -24.57
C PHE A 29 1.88 -31.90 -24.82
N TRP A 30 2.10 -30.80 -24.10
CA TRP A 30 3.19 -29.85 -24.41
C TRP A 30 4.05 -29.48 -23.18
N GLY A 31 3.88 -30.17 -22.05
CA GLY A 31 4.26 -29.73 -20.70
C GLY A 31 5.70 -29.31 -20.47
N ASN A 32 6.68 -29.87 -21.19
CA ASN A 32 8.07 -29.41 -21.09
C ASN A 32 8.44 -28.33 -22.12
N GLN A 33 7.96 -28.43 -23.36
CA GLN A 33 8.37 -27.50 -24.43
C GLN A 33 7.64 -26.16 -24.39
N LEU A 34 6.35 -26.13 -24.02
CA LEU A 34 5.60 -24.87 -23.85
C LEU A 34 6.03 -24.12 -22.60
N TYR A 35 6.23 -24.84 -21.49
CA TYR A 35 6.56 -24.24 -20.19
C TYR A 35 7.96 -23.61 -20.20
N ILE A 36 8.95 -24.28 -20.82
CA ILE A 36 10.31 -23.72 -21.00
C ILE A 36 10.29 -22.51 -21.95
N LYS A 37 9.46 -22.52 -23.01
CA LYS A 37 9.37 -21.40 -23.96
C LYS A 37 8.56 -20.20 -23.43
N LEU A 38 7.55 -20.43 -22.57
CA LEU A 38 6.75 -19.37 -21.93
C LEU A 38 7.33 -18.88 -20.61
N SER A 39 8.17 -19.67 -19.93
CA SER A 39 8.90 -19.29 -18.71
C SER A 39 9.50 -17.87 -18.77
N PRO A 40 10.28 -17.49 -19.81
CA PRO A 40 10.83 -16.14 -19.88
C PRO A 40 9.74 -15.06 -20.06
N LEU A 41 8.61 -15.41 -20.67
CA LEU A 41 7.48 -14.51 -20.84
C LEU A 41 6.80 -14.22 -19.49
N TRP A 42 6.71 -15.20 -18.60
CA TRP A 42 6.20 -15.00 -17.24
C TRP A 42 7.06 -14.04 -16.42
N CYS A 43 8.38 -14.07 -16.59
CA CYS A 43 9.30 -13.13 -15.92
C CYS A 43 9.06 -11.66 -16.32
N VAL A 44 8.53 -11.41 -17.52
CA VAL A 44 8.20 -10.07 -18.01
C VAL A 44 6.74 -9.70 -17.69
N VAL A 45 5.82 -10.66 -17.84
CA VAL A 45 4.38 -10.43 -17.68
C VAL A 45 3.99 -10.28 -16.20
N LEU A 46 4.61 -11.03 -15.28
CA LEU A 46 4.28 -10.95 -13.85
C LEU A 46 4.55 -9.57 -13.23
N PRO A 47 5.72 -8.91 -13.46
CA PRO A 47 5.95 -7.54 -12.98
C PRO A 47 4.94 -6.54 -13.54
N ILE A 48 4.58 -6.66 -14.82
CA ILE A 48 3.61 -5.77 -15.48
C ILE A 48 2.21 -5.97 -14.88
N LEU A 49 1.79 -7.22 -14.69
CA LEU A 49 0.52 -7.55 -14.03
C LEU A 49 0.50 -7.05 -12.59
N TYR A 50 1.59 -7.21 -11.85
CA TYR A 50 1.69 -6.73 -10.48
C TYR A 50 1.52 -5.22 -10.41
N ASN A 51 2.27 -4.46 -11.22
CA ASN A 51 2.19 -3.00 -11.28
C ASN A 51 0.79 -2.52 -11.73
N THR A 52 0.17 -3.20 -12.70
CA THR A 52 -1.20 -2.84 -13.13
C THR A 52 -2.22 -3.11 -12.03
N MET A 53 -2.10 -4.21 -11.29
CA MET A 53 -2.96 -4.49 -10.14
C MET A 53 -2.79 -3.49 -9.01
N GLU A 54 -1.56 -3.08 -8.68
CA GLU A 54 -1.29 -2.02 -7.69
C GLU A 54 -1.92 -0.69 -8.11
N ASN A 55 -1.73 -0.28 -9.38
CA ASN A 55 -2.33 0.95 -9.91
C ASN A 55 -3.87 0.91 -9.85
N LEU A 56 -4.49 -0.23 -10.12
CA LEU A 56 -5.94 -0.39 -9.99
C LEU A 56 -6.43 -0.28 -8.54
N LYS A 57 -5.68 -0.81 -7.57
CA LYS A 57 -5.99 -0.66 -6.15
C LYS A 57 -5.88 0.80 -5.71
N ARG A 58 -4.82 1.50 -6.13
CA ARG A 58 -4.63 2.93 -5.85
C ARG A 58 -5.78 3.76 -6.42
N GLN A 59 -6.12 3.56 -7.69
CA GLN A 59 -7.23 4.25 -8.34
C GLN A 59 -8.57 3.99 -7.65
N ARG A 60 -8.79 2.77 -7.12
CA ARG A 60 -10.00 2.47 -6.37
C ARG A 60 -10.09 3.29 -5.08
N CYS A 61 -8.97 3.44 -4.37
CA CYS A 61 -8.91 4.27 -3.15
C CYS A 61 -9.14 5.75 -3.47
N GLU A 62 -8.49 6.26 -4.52
CA GLU A 62 -8.68 7.64 -4.98
C GLU A 62 -10.14 7.94 -5.38
N ARG A 63 -10.80 6.97 -6.04
CA ARG A 63 -12.23 7.09 -6.38
C ARG A 63 -13.13 7.05 -5.16
N LEU A 64 -12.78 6.26 -4.14
CA LEU A 64 -13.52 6.21 -2.88
C LEU A 64 -13.47 7.58 -2.19
N ILE A 65 -12.26 8.16 -2.06
CA ILE A 65 -12.08 9.50 -1.47
C ILE A 65 -12.91 10.54 -2.25
N ARG A 66 -12.84 10.53 -3.58
CA ARG A 66 -13.60 11.46 -4.43
C ARG A 66 -15.10 11.30 -4.29
N LYS A 67 -15.60 10.08 -4.15
CA LYS A 67 -17.05 9.81 -4.13
C LYS A 67 -17.66 10.04 -2.76
N GLU A 68 -16.98 9.60 -1.70
CA GLU A 68 -17.51 9.67 -0.33
C GLU A 68 -17.24 11.02 0.31
N TYR A 69 -16.05 11.58 0.10
CA TYR A 69 -15.61 12.81 0.76
C TYR A 69 -15.60 14.04 -0.16
N LYS A 70 -15.89 13.85 -1.46
CA LYS A 70 -15.93 14.92 -2.49
C LYS A 70 -14.60 15.67 -2.67
N GLU A 71 -13.49 15.09 -2.21
CA GLU A 71 -12.16 15.66 -2.33
C GLU A 71 -11.35 15.00 -3.44
N THR A 72 -10.47 15.76 -4.09
CA THR A 72 -9.55 15.22 -5.11
C THR A 72 -8.18 14.93 -4.50
N PRO A 73 -7.75 13.66 -4.47
CA PRO A 73 -6.41 13.31 -4.00
C PRO A 73 -5.35 13.86 -4.95
N ILE A 74 -4.35 14.54 -4.38
CA ILE A 74 -3.20 15.11 -5.07
C ILE A 74 -2.13 14.03 -5.26
N MET A 75 -1.82 13.31 -4.18
CA MET A 75 -0.89 12.19 -4.18
C MET A 75 -1.44 11.06 -3.31
N SER A 76 -1.27 9.83 -3.79
CA SER A 76 -1.61 8.61 -3.04
C SER A 76 -0.43 7.66 -3.04
N VAL A 77 -0.06 7.15 -1.88
CA VAL A 77 1.06 6.21 -1.68
C VAL A 77 0.59 5.00 -0.88
N GLU A 78 1.17 3.84 -1.18
CA GLU A 78 0.96 2.66 -0.33
C GLU A 78 1.73 2.83 0.97
N ALA A 79 1.06 2.63 2.10
CA ALA A 79 1.64 2.81 3.41
C ALA A 79 1.15 1.74 4.39
N TRP A 80 2.04 1.37 5.31
CA TRP A 80 1.71 0.60 6.49
C TRP A 80 1.52 1.54 7.67
N GLY A 81 0.34 1.53 8.29
CA GLY A 81 0.05 2.29 9.52
C GLY A 81 -0.48 1.38 10.62
N ASP A 82 -0.98 1.99 11.69
CA ASP A 82 -1.47 1.25 12.87
C ASP A 82 -2.66 0.32 12.55
N ALA A 83 -3.51 0.70 11.59
CA ALA A 83 -4.60 -0.14 11.12
C ALA A 83 -4.19 -1.17 10.05
N GLY A 84 -2.88 -1.31 9.80
CA GLY A 84 -2.29 -2.25 8.85
C GLY A 84 -1.92 -1.63 7.51
N TYR A 85 -1.90 -2.45 6.46
CA TYR A 85 -1.55 -2.01 5.11
C TYR A 85 -2.70 -1.28 4.42
N GLY A 86 -2.41 -0.17 3.75
CA GLY A 86 -3.40 0.65 3.07
C GLY A 86 -2.80 1.67 2.11
N PHE A 87 -3.64 2.62 1.70
CA PHE A 87 -3.24 3.76 0.89
C PHE A 87 -3.38 5.05 1.69
N LEU A 88 -2.28 5.78 1.81
CA LEU A 88 -2.24 7.12 2.38
C LEU A 88 -2.34 8.13 1.24
N SER A 89 -3.32 9.02 1.30
CA SER A 89 -3.60 10.01 0.26
C SER A 89 -3.69 11.40 0.87
N VAL A 90 -3.07 12.38 0.22
CA VAL A 90 -3.17 13.79 0.61
C VAL A 90 -4.08 14.53 -0.37
N THR A 91 -4.98 15.34 0.17
CA THR A 91 -5.85 16.26 -0.56
C THR A 91 -5.54 17.70 -0.11
N LYS A 92 -6.27 18.67 -0.66
CA LYS A 92 -6.13 20.09 -0.27
C LYS A 92 -6.54 20.36 1.17
N GLU A 93 -7.52 19.63 1.70
CA GLU A 93 -8.15 19.92 2.99
C GLU A 93 -7.72 18.93 4.08
N SER A 94 -7.27 17.74 3.70
CA SER A 94 -7.00 16.67 4.66
C SER A 94 -6.03 15.60 4.16
N ILE A 95 -5.68 14.68 5.06
CA ILE A 95 -4.95 13.46 4.80
C ILE A 95 -5.88 12.28 5.08
N TYR A 96 -5.98 11.36 4.13
CA TYR A 96 -6.79 10.15 4.24
C TYR A 96 -5.91 8.92 4.31
N PHE A 97 -6.17 8.03 5.25
CA PHE A 97 -5.62 6.68 5.23
C PHE A 97 -6.72 5.64 5.04
N VAL A 98 -6.67 4.94 3.90
CA VAL A 98 -7.62 3.90 3.50
C VAL A 98 -6.98 2.53 3.72
N PRO A 99 -7.24 1.85 4.86
CA PRO A 99 -6.70 0.53 5.11
C PRO A 99 -7.37 -0.50 4.19
N GLN A 100 -6.68 -1.62 3.92
CA GLN A 100 -7.26 -2.72 3.13
C GLN A 100 -8.48 -3.35 3.81
N LYS A 101 -8.54 -3.27 5.15
CA LYS A 101 -9.65 -3.73 5.99
C LYS A 101 -9.89 -2.71 7.10
N GLY A 102 -11.16 -2.36 7.34
CA GLY A 102 -11.54 -1.42 8.39
C GLY A 102 -12.09 -0.10 7.84
N SER A 103 -12.15 0.90 8.72
CA SER A 103 -12.62 2.26 8.42
C SER A 103 -11.51 3.14 7.87
N VAL A 104 -11.89 4.10 7.01
CA VAL A 104 -10.99 5.15 6.53
C VAL A 104 -10.70 6.11 7.67
N PHE A 105 -9.42 6.43 7.86
CA PHE A 105 -8.98 7.46 8.80
C PHE A 105 -8.90 8.79 8.06
N TYR A 106 -9.50 9.81 8.65
CA TYR A 106 -9.55 11.17 8.14
C TYR A 106 -8.81 12.07 9.10
N LEU A 107 -7.79 12.77 8.59
CA LEU A 107 -6.95 13.69 9.35
C LEU A 107 -6.99 15.07 8.66
N PRO A 108 -7.91 15.97 9.05
CA PRO A 108 -7.99 17.31 8.49
C PRO A 108 -6.74 18.14 8.81
N HIS A 109 -6.21 18.89 7.83
CA HIS A 109 -4.97 19.66 8.00
C HIS A 109 -5.07 20.74 9.08
N HIS A 110 -6.27 21.26 9.35
CA HIS A 110 -6.48 22.30 10.37
C HIS A 110 -6.43 21.77 11.81
N GLU A 111 -6.64 20.46 12.00
CA GLU A 111 -6.57 19.81 13.32
C GLU A 111 -5.24 19.08 13.55
N THR A 112 -4.41 18.93 12.51
CA THR A 112 -3.07 18.36 12.64
C THR A 112 -2.14 19.39 13.28
N SER A 113 -1.59 19.06 14.46
CA SER A 113 -0.73 19.96 15.23
C SER A 113 0.69 19.98 14.70
N SER A 114 1.18 18.84 14.20
CA SER A 114 2.50 18.72 13.58
C SER A 114 2.54 17.53 12.61
N TYR A 115 3.43 17.58 11.63
CA TYR A 115 3.71 16.45 10.74
C TYR A 115 5.17 16.46 10.34
N GLY A 116 5.70 15.30 9.97
CA GLY A 116 7.10 15.22 9.60
C GLY A 116 7.53 13.89 9.04
N TYR A 117 8.83 13.84 8.74
CA TYR A 117 9.52 12.65 8.29
C TYR A 117 10.60 12.32 9.31
N ASP A 118 10.52 11.13 9.92
CA ASP A 118 11.47 10.69 10.93
C ASP A 118 11.87 9.23 10.68
N PHE A 119 12.78 8.71 11.50
CA PHE A 119 13.24 7.34 11.47
C PHE A 119 12.94 6.64 12.79
N ILE A 120 12.06 5.64 12.76
CA ILE A 120 11.85 4.78 13.94
C ILE A 120 12.96 3.73 13.99
N CYS A 121 13.60 3.59 15.14
CA CYS A 121 14.54 2.49 15.38
C CYS A 121 13.76 1.20 15.60
N THR A 122 13.95 0.22 14.71
CA THR A 122 13.36 -1.10 14.84
C THR A 122 14.39 -2.03 15.50
N ALA A 123 14.21 -2.30 16.80
CA ALA A 123 14.95 -3.25 17.65
C ALA A 123 16.18 -2.75 18.47
N GLU A 124 16.39 -3.46 19.60
CA GLU A 124 17.49 -3.31 20.56
C GLU A 124 18.86 -3.51 19.90
N ALA A 125 19.87 -2.79 20.40
CA ALA A 125 21.22 -2.85 19.86
C ALA A 125 21.77 -4.28 19.98
N LYS A 126 21.91 -5.01 18.87
CA LYS A 126 22.94 -6.06 18.81
C LYS A 126 24.29 -5.35 18.83
N ALA A 127 24.89 -5.32 20.02
CA ALA A 127 26.28 -4.91 20.19
C ALA A 127 27.16 -5.99 19.55
N THR A 128 27.54 -5.77 18.28
CA THR A 128 28.63 -6.54 17.70
C THR A 128 29.92 -5.91 18.22
N THR A 129 30.59 -6.57 19.16
CA THR A 129 31.93 -6.19 19.62
C THR A 129 32.94 -6.47 18.52
N PRO A 130 33.56 -5.47 17.89
CA PRO A 130 34.75 -5.68 17.08
C PRO A 130 35.93 -5.93 18.03
N SER A 131 36.93 -6.68 17.58
CA SER A 131 38.18 -6.92 18.33
C SER A 131 38.96 -5.63 18.66
N ASP A 132 38.60 -4.50 18.05
CA ASP A 132 39.17 -3.18 18.28
C ASP A 132 38.14 -2.24 18.93
N GLY A 133 37.86 -2.42 20.23
CA GLY A 133 37.45 -1.41 21.22
C GLY A 133 36.32 -0.39 20.98
N ALA A 134 35.73 -0.29 19.78
CA ALA A 134 34.76 0.74 19.41
C ALA A 134 33.45 0.08 18.93
N SER A 135 32.52 -0.09 19.87
CA SER A 135 31.17 -0.58 19.60
C SER A 135 30.39 0.42 18.74
N ARG A 136 30.33 0.22 17.43
CA ARG A 136 29.38 0.93 16.55
C ARG A 136 28.07 0.15 16.47
N SER A 137 27.13 0.41 17.37
CA SER A 137 25.77 -0.10 17.23
C SER A 137 25.02 0.68 16.14
N ARG A 138 25.01 0.18 14.91
CA ARG A 138 24.19 0.78 13.83
C ARG A 138 22.79 0.16 13.91
N LYS A 139 21.90 0.77 14.70
CA LYS A 139 20.49 0.34 14.77
C LYS A 139 19.83 0.55 13.40
N PRO A 140 19.13 -0.46 12.82
CA PRO A 140 18.39 -0.26 11.59
C PRO A 140 17.26 0.75 11.85
N LYS A 141 17.26 1.81 11.04
CA LYS A 141 16.34 2.94 11.10
C LYS A 141 15.37 2.84 9.94
N VAL A 142 14.08 2.75 10.22
CA VAL A 142 13.03 2.67 9.20
C VAL A 142 12.43 4.05 9.00
N PRO A 143 12.44 4.60 7.77
CA PRO A 143 11.85 5.90 7.50
C PRO A 143 10.34 5.83 7.62
N VAL A 144 9.75 6.76 8.36
CA VAL A 144 8.31 6.91 8.56
C VAL A 144 7.88 8.34 8.32
N PHE A 145 6.68 8.50 7.78
CA PHE A 145 5.94 9.75 7.85
C PHE A 145 5.10 9.73 9.13
N TYR A 146 5.08 10.81 9.88
CA TYR A 146 4.24 10.92 11.08
C TYR A 146 3.33 12.14 11.01
N VAL A 147 2.17 12.02 11.66
CA VAL A 147 1.21 13.10 11.84
C VAL A 147 0.77 13.10 13.30
N ASP A 148 0.91 14.24 13.94
CA ASP A 148 0.34 14.51 15.26
C ASP A 148 -1.06 15.06 15.05
N PHE A 149 -2.04 14.30 15.53
CA PHE A 149 -3.45 14.65 15.47
C PHE A 149 -4.02 14.61 16.87
N THR A 150 -4.53 15.74 17.35
CA THR A 150 -4.87 15.95 18.77
C THR A 150 -3.68 15.63 19.67
N ASP A 151 -3.73 14.53 20.43
CA ASP A 151 -2.70 14.07 21.37
C ASP A 151 -2.03 12.74 20.95
N HIS A 152 -2.26 12.30 19.72
CA HIS A 152 -1.74 11.03 19.22
C HIS A 152 -0.90 11.23 17.96
N ARG A 153 0.28 10.59 17.96
CA ARG A 153 1.17 10.52 16.81
C ARG A 153 0.90 9.26 16.02
N PHE A 154 0.41 9.42 14.80
CA PHE A 154 0.24 8.33 13.85
C PHE A 154 1.49 8.17 13.00
N TYR A 155 1.90 6.93 12.77
CA TYR A 155 3.06 6.61 11.95
C TYR A 155 2.66 5.84 10.70
N PHE A 156 3.25 6.22 9.58
CA PHE A 156 3.03 5.61 8.28
C PHE A 156 4.37 5.26 7.62
N GLN A 157 4.55 3.98 7.31
CA GLN A 157 5.73 3.49 6.61
C GLN A 157 5.42 3.29 5.13
N SER A 158 6.14 3.98 4.25
CA SER A 158 6.07 3.85 2.80
C SER A 158 7.46 4.02 2.18
N ASN A 159 7.67 3.38 1.03
CA ASN A 159 8.85 3.63 0.20
C ASN A 159 8.90 5.05 -0.36
N LYS A 160 7.78 5.80 -0.31
CA LYS A 160 7.65 7.17 -0.82
C LYS A 160 7.43 8.22 0.28
N ASN A 161 7.79 7.91 1.52
CA ASN A 161 7.58 8.79 2.68
C ASN A 161 8.13 10.22 2.50
N LYS A 162 9.33 10.37 1.93
CA LYS A 162 9.93 11.69 1.67
C LYS A 162 9.15 12.50 0.64
N GLN A 163 8.67 11.84 -0.42
CA GLN A 163 7.86 12.49 -1.45
C GLN A 163 6.50 12.91 -0.88
N PHE A 164 5.88 12.03 -0.10
CA PHE A 164 4.60 12.31 0.54
C PHE A 164 4.69 13.48 1.54
N TYR A 165 5.74 13.53 2.35
CA TYR A 165 6.01 14.66 3.25
C TYR A 165 6.08 15.99 2.48
N HIS A 166 6.80 16.01 1.36
CA HIS A 166 6.95 17.23 0.58
C HIS A 166 5.63 17.72 -0.02
N GLU A 167 4.79 16.80 -0.50
CA GLU A 167 3.45 17.16 -1.00
C GLU A 167 2.54 17.72 0.11
N VAL A 168 2.55 17.10 1.30
CA VAL A 168 1.82 17.63 2.46
C VAL A 168 2.32 19.02 2.84
N GLU A 169 3.63 19.23 2.84
CA GLU A 169 4.23 20.53 3.10
C GLU A 169 3.83 21.59 2.06
N LEU A 170 3.81 21.23 0.77
CA LEU A 170 3.36 22.13 -0.29
C LEU A 170 1.88 22.51 -0.15
N VAL A 171 1.03 21.53 0.18
CA VAL A 171 -0.40 21.76 0.40
C VAL A 171 -0.63 22.70 1.59
N ASN A 172 0.04 22.44 2.72
CA ASN A 172 -0.13 23.25 3.92
C ASN A 172 0.40 24.67 3.74
N ARG A 173 1.50 24.86 3.01
CA ARG A 173 1.98 26.19 2.63
C ARG A 173 0.99 26.93 1.72
N ALA A 174 0.39 26.23 0.76
CA ALA A 174 -0.62 26.82 -0.12
C ALA A 174 -1.90 27.20 0.64
N ALA A 175 -2.30 26.40 1.63
CA ALA A 175 -3.45 26.71 2.48
C ALA A 175 -3.25 27.99 3.28
N VAL A 176 -2.05 28.22 3.82
CA VAL A 176 -1.70 29.45 4.58
C VAL A 176 -1.73 30.71 3.72
N GLN A 177 -1.49 30.62 2.41
CA GLN A 177 -1.51 31.79 1.51
C GLN A 177 -2.91 32.27 1.10
N HIS A 178 -3.95 31.47 1.39
CA HIS A 178 -5.34 31.81 1.09
C HIS A 178 -6.11 32.37 2.31
N PHE A 179 -5.41 32.58 3.42
CA PHE A 179 -5.88 33.32 4.61
C PHE A 179 -5.12 34.65 4.74
#